data_AF-A0A1X6NAJ7-F1
#
_entry.id   AF-A0A1X6NAJ7-F1
#
_cell.length_a   1.000
_cell.length_b   1.000
_cell.length_c   1.000
_cell.angle_alpha   90.00
_cell.angle_beta   90.00
_cell.angle_gamma   90.00
#
_symmetry.space_group_name_H-M   'P 1'
#
loop_
_entity.id
_entity.type
_entity.pdbx_description
1 polymer ?
#
loop_
_entity_poly.entity_id
_entity_poly.type
_entity_poly.pdbx_seq_one_letter_code
_entity_poly.pdbx_strand_id
1 'polypeptide(L)' 'KEGYSNIPTPGPYMVFNAKSGTVLDLSGADRQSVIGYPAHWRNNQQWEFIPSGNGYAIRS' A
#
# COMPACT_ATOMS: atom_id res chain seq x y z
N LYS A 1 19.97 8.55 -19.42
CA LYS A 1 18.97 8.79 -18.35
C LYS A 1 17.91 7.72 -18.50
N GLU A 2 18.18 6.52 -18.02
CA GLU A 2 17.20 5.43 -18.02
C GLU A 2 16.11 5.78 -17.02
N GLY A 3 14.90 5.98 -17.52
CA GLY A 3 13.74 6.23 -16.67
C GLY A 3 13.45 4.96 -15.90
N TYR A 4 13.57 5.01 -14.58
CA TYR A 4 12.91 4.03 -13.73
C TYR A 4 11.41 4.14 -14.01
N SER A 5 10.86 3.28 -14.86
CA SER A 5 9.43 3.02 -14.84
C SER A 5 9.17 2.34 -13.49
N ASN A 6 8.85 3.14 -12.47
CA ASN A 6 8.47 2.69 -11.14
C ASN A 6 7.09 2.02 -11.18
N ILE A 7 6.94 1.03 -12.06
CA ILE A 7 5.83 0.11 -12.10
C ILE A 7 6.09 -0.86 -10.96
N PRO A 8 5.22 -0.92 -9.94
CA PRO A 8 5.34 -1.93 -8.91
C PRO A 8 5.32 -3.31 -9.58
N THR A 9 6.33 -4.12 -9.31
CA THR A 9 6.26 -5.55 -9.62
C THR A 9 5.18 -6.18 -8.74
N PRO A 10 4.49 -7.25 -9.18
CA PRO A 10 3.54 -7.93 -8.30
C PRO A 10 4.19 -8.34 -6.96
N GLY A 11 3.57 -7.96 -5.84
CA GLY A 11 4.09 -8.23 -4.50
C GLY A 11 3.50 -7.32 -3.42
N PRO A 12 3.71 -7.65 -2.13
CA PRO A 12 3.23 -6.85 -1.02
C PRO A 12 4.12 -5.62 -0.81
N TYR A 13 3.51 -4.44 -0.84
CA TYR A 13 4.16 -3.17 -0.52
C TYR A 13 3.50 -2.53 0.70
N MET A 14 4.29 -1.81 1.50
CA MET A 14 3.76 -0.86 2.46
C MET A 14 3.79 0.54 1.85
N VAL A 15 2.69 1.28 2.00
CA VAL A 15 2.57 2.66 1.51
C VAL A 15 2.82 3.61 2.66
N PHE A 16 3.98 4.27 2.65
CA PHE A 16 4.37 5.22 3.69
C PHE A 16 3.86 6.62 3.41
N ASN A 17 3.22 7.22 4.42
CA ASN A 17 2.95 8.65 4.39
C ASN A 17 4.22 9.41 4.78
N ALA A 18 4.86 10.08 3.82
CA ALA A 18 6.13 10.77 4.02
C ALA A 18 6.10 11.90 5.07
N LYS A 19 4.91 12.44 5.41
CA LYS A 19 4.76 13.53 6.38
C LYS A 19 4.59 13.01 7.81
N SER A 20 3.77 11.99 8.01
CA SER A 20 3.41 11.48 9.35
C SER A 20 4.23 10.27 9.78
N GLY A 21 4.89 9.58 8.84
CA GLY A 21 5.61 8.34 9.11
C GLY A 21 4.73 7.12 9.35
N THR A 22 3.39 7.25 9.26
CA THR A 22 2.46 6.11 9.32
C THR A 22 2.38 5.39 7.98
N VAL A 23 1.86 4.16 7.99
CA VAL A 23 1.55 3.39 6.78
C VAL A 23 0.05 3.32 6.52
N LEU A 24 -0.33 3.08 5.26
CA LEU A 24 -1.69 2.71 4.87
C LEU A 24 -2.07 1.38 5.53
N ASP A 25 -3.10 1.39 6.37
CA ASP A 25 -3.51 0.25 7.20
C ASP A 25 -5.02 0.01 7.03
N LEU A 26 -5.40 -1.24 6.75
CA LEU A 26 -6.78 -1.70 6.87
C LEU A 26 -7.07 -1.98 8.35
N SER A 27 -7.91 -1.15 8.95
CA SER A 27 -8.23 -1.19 10.38
C SER A 27 -8.64 -2.60 10.82
N GLY A 28 -7.88 -3.18 11.75
CA GLY A 28 -8.22 -4.47 12.34
C GLY A 28 -9.49 -4.46 13.21
N ALA A 29 -9.97 -3.26 13.59
CA ALA A 29 -11.15 -3.12 14.45
C ALA A 29 -12.46 -3.37 13.70
N ASP A 30 -12.57 -2.89 12.46
CA ASP A 30 -13.79 -2.99 11.64
C ASP A 30 -13.58 -3.75 10.33
N ARG A 31 -12.33 -4.03 9.95
CA ARG A 31 -11.95 -4.70 8.70
C ARG A 31 -12.50 -3.99 7.45
N GLN A 32 -12.68 -2.68 7.54
CA GLN A 32 -13.30 -1.87 6.49
C GLN A 32 -12.63 -0.51 6.33
N SER A 33 -12.38 0.20 7.44
CA SER A 33 -11.78 1.54 7.38
C SER A 33 -10.31 1.46 6.98
N VAL A 34 -9.88 2.37 6.12
CA VAL A 34 -8.47 2.56 5.78
C VAL A 34 -7.94 3.76 6.54
N ILE A 35 -6.90 3.54 7.34
CA ILE A 35 -6.34 4.53 8.27
C ILE A 35 -4.82 4.68 8.08
N GLY A 36 -4.25 5.71 8.72
CA GLY A 36 -2.81 5.78 8.95
C GLY A 36 -2.49 5.15 10.31
N TYR A 37 -1.60 4.15 10.33
CA TYR A 37 -1.19 3.49 11.58
C TYR A 37 0.33 3.27 11.64
N PRO A 38 0.96 3.20 12.83
CA PRO A 38 2.36 2.83 12.95
C PRO A 38 2.67 1.48 12.29
N ALA A 39 3.79 1.40 11.57
CA ALA A 39 4.20 0.20 10.87
C ALA A 39 4.47 -0.95 11.86
N HIS A 40 3.78 -2.07 11.65
CA HIS A 40 3.97 -3.34 12.36
C HIS A 40 3.98 -4.55 11.42
N TRP A 41 4.06 -4.32 10.10
CA TRP A 41 4.36 -5.33 9.08
C TRP A 41 3.37 -6.50 8.99
N ARG A 42 2.16 -6.34 9.52
CA ARG A 42 1.11 -7.37 9.42
C ARG A 42 0.38 -7.24 8.08
N ASN A 43 -0.36 -8.29 7.71
CA ASN A 43 -1.00 -8.38 6.41
C ASN A 43 -1.92 -7.18 6.11
N ASN A 44 -2.59 -6.61 7.13
CA ASN A 44 -3.44 -5.44 6.96
C ASN A 44 -2.68 -4.13 6.61
N GLN A 45 -1.36 -4.16 6.56
CA GLN A 45 -0.49 -3.06 6.12
C GLN A 45 0.25 -3.37 4.81
N GLN A 46 -0.03 -4.52 4.20
CA GLN A 46 0.62 -4.99 2.98
C GLN A 46 -0.38 -4.96 1.84
N TRP A 47 0.02 -4.33 0.73
CA TRP A 47 -0.87 -4.06 -0.39
C TRP A 47 -0.25 -4.50 -1.71
N GLU A 48 -1.04 -5.19 -2.52
CA GLU A 48 -0.66 -5.54 -3.89
C GLU A 48 -1.22 -4.50 -4.88
N PHE A 49 -0.37 -4.07 -5.80
CA PHE A 49 -0.72 -3.16 -6.89
C PHE A 49 -0.95 -3.97 -8.16
N ILE A 50 -2.21 -4.12 -8.55
CA ILE A 50 -2.62 -4.93 -9.71
C ILE A 50 -2.88 -3.98 -10.88
N PRO A 51 -2.16 -4.09 -12.01
CA PRO A 51 -2.44 -3.28 -13.19
C PRO A 51 -3.91 -3.34 -13.60
N SER A 52 -4.53 -2.18 -13.82
CA SER A 52 -5.95 -2.04 -14.17
C SER A 52 -6.15 -0.84 -15.11
N GLY A 53 -6.22 -1.12 -16.42
CA GLY A 53 -6.30 -0.09 -17.45
C GLY A 53 -5.11 0.87 -17.40
N ASN A 54 -5.38 2.16 -17.24
CA ASN A 54 -4.36 3.21 -17.14
C ASN A 54 -3.81 3.40 -15.71
N GLY A 55 -4.16 2.54 -14.76
CA GLY A 55 -3.77 2.65 -13.36
C GLY A 55 -3.60 1.29 -12.66
N TYR A 56 -3.82 1.28 -11.35
CA TYR A 56 -3.73 0.07 -10.51
C TYR A 56 -4.94 -0.04 -9.59
N ALA A 57 -5.42 -1.27 -9.38
CA ALA A 57 -6.21 -1.61 -8.21
C ALA A 57 -5.25 -1.94 -7.04
N ILE A 58 -5.64 -1.57 -5.82
CA ILE A 58 -4.86 -1.84 -4.61
C ILE A 58 -5.63 -2.87 -3.77
N ARG A 59 -5.00 -4.00 -3.46
CA ARG A 59 -5.62 -5.14 -2.76
C ARG A 59 -4.87 -5.43 -1.45
N SER A 60 -5.62 -5.60 -0.36
CA SER A 60 -5.12 -6.11 0.93
C SER A 60 -4.95 -7.63 0.91
#